data_AF-A0A529P5G8-F1
#
_entry.id   AF-A0A529P5G8-F1
#
_cell.length_a   1.000
_cell.length_b   1.000
_cell.length_c   1.000
_cell.angle_alpha   90.00
_cell.angle_beta   90.00
_cell.angle_gamma   90.00
#
_symmetry.space_group_name_H-M   'P 1'
#
loop_
_entity.id
_entity.type
_entity.pdbx_description
1 polymer ?
#
loop_
_entity_poly.entity_id
_entity_poly.type
_entity_poly.pdbx_seq_one_letter_code
_entity_poly.pdbx_strand_id
1 'polypeptide(L)' 'MTEARLATEPAASSHGAMVWIPGGEFLMGSDHHYPEEAPAHRVVVGGFW' A
#
# COMPACT_ATOMS: atom_id res chain seq x y z
N MET A 1 -16.09 -30.85 -33.61
CA MET A 1 -16.39 -30.36 -32.25
C MET A 1 -15.21 -29.50 -31.85
N THR A 2 -15.28 -28.20 -32.13
CA THR A 2 -14.21 -27.25 -31.79
C THR A 2 -14.75 -26.42 -30.64
N GLU A 3 -14.38 -26.78 -29.41
CA GLU A 3 -14.72 -25.97 -28.24
C GLU A 3 -13.83 -24.74 -28.20
N ALA A 4 -14.44 -23.57 -28.34
CA ALA A 4 -13.80 -22.30 -28.07
C ALA A 4 -13.58 -22.20 -26.55
N ARG A 5 -12.32 -22.27 -26.12
CA ARG A 5 -11.93 -21.96 -24.75
C ARG A 5 -12.21 -20.48 -24.50
N LEU A 6 -13.25 -20.18 -23.73
CA LEU A 6 -13.48 -18.86 -23.14
C LEU A 6 -12.20 -18.45 -22.39
N ALA A 7 -11.47 -17.47 -22.94
CA ALA A 7 -10.45 -16.80 -22.19
C ALA A 7 -11.17 -15.97 -21.11
N THR A 8 -11.04 -16.39 -19.85
CA THR A 8 -11.33 -15.52 -18.71
C THR A 8 -10.46 -14.28 -18.86
N GLU A 9 -11.09 -13.12 -19.08
CA GLU A 9 -10.37 -11.85 -19.00
C GLU A 9 -9.79 -11.72 -17.58
N PRO A 10 -8.50 -11.39 -17.42
CA PRO A 10 -7.96 -11.18 -16.10
C PRO A 10 -8.75 -10.04 -15.47
N ALA A 11 -9.41 -10.32 -14.33
CA ALA A 11 -10.03 -9.28 -13.54
C ALA A 11 -8.94 -8.23 -13.27
N ALA A 12 -9.17 -7.00 -13.74
CA ALA A 12 -8.27 -5.88 -13.47
C ALA A 12 -7.96 -5.89 -11.97
N SER A 13 -6.68 -5.93 -11.61
CA SER A 13 -6.26 -5.94 -10.22
C SER A 13 -6.99 -4.83 -9.47
N SER A 14 -7.73 -5.16 -8.42
CA SER A 14 -8.64 -4.27 -7.67
C SER A 14 -7.98 -3.01 -7.09
N HIS A 15 -6.67 -2.85 -7.28
CA HIS A 15 -5.84 -1.78 -6.77
C HIS A 15 -5.38 -0.80 -7.88
N GLY A 16 -5.99 -0.80 -9.06
CA GLY A 16 -5.82 0.27 -10.07
C GLY A 16 -4.38 0.78 -10.26
N ALA A 17 -4.15 2.07 -9.96
CA ALA A 17 -2.85 2.74 -10.03
C ALA A 17 -2.10 2.81 -8.69
N MET A 18 -2.45 1.97 -7.72
CA MET A 18 -1.79 1.90 -6.43
C MET A 18 -0.44 1.17 -6.55
N VAL A 19 0.47 1.42 -5.61
CA VAL A 19 1.81 0.83 -5.60
C VAL A 19 2.06 0.17 -4.26
N TRP A 20 2.43 -1.10 -4.30
CA TRP A 20 2.76 -1.83 -3.08
C TRP A 20 3.90 -1.13 -2.32
N ILE A 21 3.64 -0.78 -1.06
CA ILE A 21 4.62 -0.29 -0.10
C ILE A 21 4.99 -1.46 0.83
N PRO A 22 6.27 -1.88 0.89
CA PRO A 22 6.68 -2.92 1.84
C PRO A 22 6.53 -2.42 3.28
N GLY A 23 6.12 -3.32 4.17
CA GLY A 23 6.07 -3.04 5.60
C GLY A 23 7.47 -2.81 6.17
N GLY A 24 7.55 -2.10 7.28
CA GLY A 24 8.80 -1.70 7.90
C GLY A 24 8.61 -0.86 9.14
N GLU A 25 9.73 -0.40 9.69
CA GLU A 25 9.75 0.57 10.77
C GLU A 25 10.01 1.97 10.20
N PHE A 26 9.16 2.92 10.55
CA PHE A 26 9.22 4.29 10.07
C PHE A 26 9.25 5.26 11.24
N LEU A 27 9.84 6.44 11.03
CA LEU A 27 9.70 7.56 11.95
C LEU A 27 8.46 8.35 11.56
N MET A 28 7.46 8.38 12.43
CA MET A 28 6.19 9.10 12.24
C MET A 28 6.14 10.31 13.17
N GLY A 29 5.63 11.44 12.68
CA GLY A 29 5.57 12.72 13.41
C GLY A 29 6.77 13.64 13.16
N SER A 30 6.76 14.82 13.79
CA SER A 30 7.83 15.83 13.70
C SER A 30 7.97 16.60 15.02
N ASP A 31 9.21 16.80 15.47
CA ASP A 31 9.51 17.63 16.66
C ASP A 31 9.81 19.10 16.30
N HIS A 32 9.77 19.46 15.01
CA HIS A 32 10.35 20.72 14.52
C HIS A 32 9.34 21.73 13.97
N HIS A 33 8.12 21.32 13.59
CA HIS A 33 7.16 22.19 12.90
C HIS A 33 6.00 22.61 13.80
N TYR A 34 4.97 21.79 13.90
CA TYR A 34 3.79 22.09 14.71
C TYR A 34 3.73 21.20 15.96
N PRO A 35 3.36 21.74 17.14
CA PRO A 35 3.32 20.95 18.38
C PRO A 35 2.44 19.69 18.31
N GLU A 36 1.37 19.72 17.53
CA GLU A 36 0.45 18.59 17.34
C GLU A 36 1.04 17.45 16.49
N GLU A 37 2.10 17.71 15.73
CA GLU A 37 2.81 16.68 14.95
C GLU A 37 3.85 15.93 15.79
N ALA A 38 4.17 16.44 16.97
CA ALA A 38 5.12 15.84 17.90
C ALA A 38 4.45 14.76 18.78
N PRO A 39 5.22 13.81 19.33
CA PRO A 39 6.64 13.59 19.09
C PRO A 39 6.92 12.75 17.84
N ALA A 40 8.09 12.95 17.23
CA ALA A 40 8.61 11.99 16.26
C ALA A 40 8.95 10.66 16.97
N HIS A 41 8.37 9.55 16.50
CA HIS A 41 8.57 8.23 17.12
C HIS A 41 8.53 7.09 16.11
N ARG A 42 9.11 5.94 16.49
CA ARG A 42 9.18 4.74 15.64
C ARG A 42 7.84 4.00 15.63
N VAL A 43 7.37 3.62 14.45
CA VAL A 43 6.14 2.84 14.24
C VAL A 43 6.41 1.71 13.26
N VAL A 44 5.90 0.52 13.57
CA VAL A 44 5.90 -0.64 12.66
C VAL A 44 4.59 -0.69 11.90
N VAL A 45 4.67 -0.71 10.57
CA VAL A 45 3.50 -0.77 9.68
C VAL A 45 3.64 -2.00 8.77
N GLY A 46 2.55 -2.75 8.61
CA GLY A 46 2.49 -3.86 7.65
C GLY A 46 2.54 -3.36 6.21
N GLY A 47 2.91 -4.22 5.25
CA GLY A 47 2.86 -3.87 3.83
C GLY A 47 1.43 -3.66 3.35
N PHE A 48 1.24 -2.70 2.43
CA PHE A 48 -0.06 -2.34 1.89
C PHE A 48 0.04 -1.90 0.42
N TRP A 49 -1.11 -1.90 -0.27
CA TRP A 49 -1.23 -1.44 -1.66
C TRP A 49 -1.39 0.07 -1.73
#